data_AF-H3CEK5-F1
#
_entry.id   AF-H3CEK5-F1
#
_cell.length_a   1.000
_cell.length_b   1.000
_cell.length_c   1.000
_cell.angle_alpha   90.00
_cell.angle_beta   90.00
_cell.angle_gamma   90.00
#
_symmetry.space_group_name_H-M   'P 1'
#
loop_
_entity.id
_entity.type
_entity.pdbx_description
1 polymer ?
#
loop_
_entity_poly.entity_id
_entity_poly.type
_entity_poly.pdbx_seq_one_letter_code
_entity_poly.pdbx_strand_id
1 'polypeptide(L)'
;VQTNIPFLQNVLSNHQFLHSTVDTQFIDENQELFNLKPTQNRAQKLLHYLGHVMVNGPTTPIPVKAKPSSTDPVIPPVTMGEPPVGFRDVLLRDGPEGFAKAVRAHRGLLLMDTTFRDAHQSLLATRVRTHDLKKISPFVSHNFNNLFSLENWGGATFDVAMRFLSECPWKRLQELRALIPNVPFQMLLRGANAVGYTNYPDNAVFKFCEVAKENGMDIFRVFDSLNYLPNMLLGMEAAGAAGGVVEAAISYTGDVSDPMRQKYSLEYYLKLAEELVRAGTHILCIKDMAGLLKPDARLLVNALRDRFPDVPIHVHTHDTAGAGVAAMLACAEAGRDVVDVAVDSMAGMTSQPSMGAMVACTKGTNLDTG
;
A
#
# COMPACT_ATOMS: atom_id res chain seq x y z
N VAL A 1 -28.39 -13.53 -32.15
CA VAL A 1 -28.50 -14.98 -32.47
C VAL A 1 -27.12 -15.61 -32.34
N GLN A 2 -27.04 -16.86 -31.88
CA GLN A 2 -25.79 -17.62 -31.99
C GLN A 2 -25.54 -17.97 -33.46
N THR A 3 -24.28 -18.09 -33.86
CA THR A 3 -23.89 -18.39 -35.25
C THR A 3 -22.90 -19.55 -35.27
N ASN A 4 -22.80 -20.23 -36.40
CA ASN A 4 -21.82 -21.29 -36.64
C ASN A 4 -20.42 -20.75 -37.01
N ILE A 5 -20.20 -19.43 -37.00
CA ILE A 5 -18.94 -18.79 -37.40
C ILE A 5 -17.73 -19.36 -36.62
N PRO A 6 -17.75 -19.53 -35.29
CA PRO A 6 -16.59 -20.07 -34.57
C PRO A 6 -16.23 -21.51 -34.99
N PHE A 7 -17.24 -22.32 -35.30
CA PHE A 7 -17.03 -23.67 -35.84
C PHE A 7 -16.40 -23.61 -37.23
N LEU A 8 -16.92 -22.74 -38.12
CA LEU A 8 -16.35 -22.55 -39.45
C LEU A 8 -14.89 -22.05 -39.39
N GLN A 9 -14.55 -21.18 -38.44
CA GLN A 9 -13.17 -20.74 -38.23
C GLN A 9 -12.25 -21.90 -37.84
N ASN A 10 -12.72 -22.81 -36.98
CA ASN A 10 -11.96 -24.01 -36.61
C ASN A 10 -11.77 -24.93 -37.83
N VAL A 11 -12.80 -25.12 -38.65
CA VAL A 11 -12.73 -25.91 -39.90
C VAL A 11 -11.70 -25.31 -40.87
N LEU A 12 -11.79 -23.99 -41.12
CA LEU A 12 -10.89 -23.28 -42.04
C LEU A 12 -9.44 -23.20 -41.53
N SER A 13 -9.21 -23.48 -40.24
CA SER A 13 -7.88 -23.49 -39.62
C SER A 13 -7.32 -24.91 -39.40
N ASN A 14 -8.10 -25.96 -39.65
CA ASN A 14 -7.67 -27.34 -39.47
C ASN A 14 -6.75 -27.76 -40.62
N HIS A 15 -5.65 -28.45 -40.28
CA HIS A 15 -4.61 -28.85 -41.24
C HIS A 15 -5.15 -29.80 -42.34
N GLN A 16 -6.00 -30.77 -41.99
CA GLN A 16 -6.58 -31.68 -42.98
C GLN A 16 -7.44 -30.91 -43.99
N PHE A 17 -8.22 -29.94 -43.52
CA PHE A 17 -9.05 -29.08 -44.38
C PHE A 17 -8.20 -28.21 -45.31
N LEU A 18 -7.14 -27.58 -44.81
CA LEU A 18 -6.22 -26.75 -45.61
C LEU A 18 -5.52 -27.53 -46.71
N HIS A 19 -5.18 -28.80 -46.47
CA HIS A 19 -4.52 -29.67 -47.44
C HIS A 19 -5.49 -30.46 -48.33
N SER A 20 -6.80 -30.19 -48.24
CA SER A 20 -7.83 -30.92 -48.98
C SER A 20 -7.83 -32.44 -48.75
N THR A 21 -7.34 -32.88 -47.59
CA THR A 21 -7.33 -34.30 -47.16
C THR A 21 -8.51 -34.56 -46.23
N VAL A 22 -9.73 -34.30 -46.70
CA VAL A 22 -10.97 -34.44 -45.92
C VAL A 22 -11.97 -35.32 -46.65
N ASP A 23 -12.77 -36.06 -45.91
CA ASP A 23 -13.87 -36.87 -46.41
C ASP A 23 -15.18 -36.60 -45.63
N THR A 24 -16.18 -37.46 -45.80
CA THR A 24 -17.47 -37.32 -45.12
C THR A 24 -17.40 -37.55 -43.61
N GLN A 25 -16.35 -38.18 -43.09
CA GLN A 25 -16.14 -38.45 -41.66
C GLN A 25 -15.28 -37.37 -40.99
N PHE A 26 -14.65 -36.47 -41.75
CA PHE A 26 -13.78 -35.40 -41.26
C PHE A 26 -14.30 -34.68 -40.00
N ILE A 27 -15.56 -34.24 -39.99
CA ILE A 27 -16.11 -33.50 -38.84
C ILE A 27 -16.23 -34.40 -37.60
N ASP A 28 -16.61 -35.67 -37.78
CA ASP A 28 -16.81 -36.63 -36.70
C ASP A 28 -15.47 -37.09 -36.09
N GLU A 29 -14.42 -37.16 -36.90
CA GLU A 29 -13.06 -37.57 -36.49
C GLU A 29 -12.23 -36.45 -35.85
N ASN A 30 -12.59 -35.18 -36.09
CA ASN A 30 -11.87 -34.00 -35.60
C ASN A 30 -12.68 -33.28 -34.49
N GLN A 31 -12.79 -33.93 -33.32
CA GLN A 31 -13.58 -33.43 -32.18
C GLN A 31 -13.13 -32.04 -31.67
N GLU A 32 -11.88 -31.66 -31.92
CA GLU A 32 -11.33 -30.35 -31.58
C GLU A 32 -11.99 -29.19 -32.35
N LEU A 33 -12.67 -29.46 -33.47
CA LEU A 33 -13.46 -28.46 -34.20
C LEU A 33 -14.59 -27.86 -33.33
N PHE A 34 -15.05 -28.61 -32.33
CA PHE A 34 -16.06 -28.18 -31.36
C PHE A 34 -15.46 -27.48 -30.13
N ASN A 35 -14.14 -27.33 -30.04
CA ASN A 35 -13.51 -26.49 -29.03
C ASN A 35 -13.63 -25.01 -29.42
N LEU A 36 -14.80 -24.44 -29.15
CA LEU A 36 -15.13 -23.07 -29.51
C LEU A 36 -14.54 -22.10 -28.49
N LYS A 37 -13.64 -21.21 -28.94
CA LYS A 37 -13.10 -20.16 -28.07
C LYS A 37 -14.19 -19.13 -27.74
N PRO A 38 -14.55 -18.93 -26.47
CA PRO A 38 -15.57 -17.95 -26.10
C PRO A 38 -15.09 -16.54 -26.38
N THR A 39 -15.95 -15.72 -26.99
CA THR A 39 -15.66 -14.29 -27.17
C THR A 39 -15.79 -13.57 -25.82
N GLN A 40 -14.93 -12.57 -25.57
CA GLN A 40 -14.96 -11.84 -24.30
C GLN A 40 -16.18 -10.92 -24.15
N ASN A 41 -16.76 -10.50 -25.28
CA ASN A 41 -17.94 -9.66 -25.40
C ASN A 41 -17.91 -8.38 -24.52
N ARG A 42 -16.77 -7.67 -24.58
CA ARG A 42 -16.46 -6.54 -23.69
C ARG A 42 -17.42 -5.36 -23.84
N ALA A 43 -17.76 -4.99 -25.07
CA ALA A 43 -18.65 -3.86 -25.34
C ALA A 43 -20.07 -4.10 -24.79
N GLN A 44 -20.64 -5.29 -25.01
CA GLN A 44 -21.97 -5.62 -24.48
C GLN A 44 -21.98 -5.64 -22.95
N LYS A 45 -20.93 -6.17 -22.31
CA LYS A 45 -20.79 -6.13 -20.84
C LYS A 45 -20.73 -4.69 -20.31
N LEU A 46 -20.01 -3.80 -21.00
CA LEU A 46 -19.93 -2.39 -20.65
C LEU A 46 -21.29 -1.69 -20.81
N LEU A 47 -21.98 -1.90 -21.94
CA LEU A 47 -23.31 -1.34 -22.16
C LEU A 47 -24.33 -1.84 -21.12
N HIS A 48 -24.27 -3.12 -20.76
CA HIS A 48 -25.10 -3.67 -19.70
C HIS A 48 -24.82 -3.02 -18.34
N TYR A 49 -23.55 -2.83 -17.99
CA TYR A 49 -23.16 -2.13 -16.76
C TYR A 49 -23.67 -0.68 -16.74
N LEU A 50 -23.45 0.08 -17.82
CA LEU A 50 -23.93 1.46 -17.92
C LEU A 50 -25.46 1.54 -17.84
N GLY A 51 -26.17 0.68 -18.58
CA GLY A 51 -27.62 0.59 -18.52
C GLY A 51 -28.14 0.27 -17.12
N HIS A 52 -27.54 -0.71 -16.45
CA HIS A 52 -27.90 -1.08 -15.08
C HIS A 52 -27.68 0.09 -14.10
N VAL A 53 -26.53 0.77 -14.15
CA VAL A 53 -26.24 1.90 -13.24
C VAL A 53 -27.16 3.08 -13.52
N MET A 54 -27.49 3.38 -14.78
CA MET A 54 -28.42 4.47 -15.12
C MET A 54 -29.84 4.21 -14.62
N VAL A 55 -30.32 2.97 -14.66
CA VAL A 55 -31.69 2.62 -14.28
C VAL A 55 -31.81 2.35 -12.77
N ASN A 56 -30.90 1.56 -12.21
CA ASN A 56 -30.98 1.07 -10.83
C ASN A 56 -30.09 1.85 -9.86
N GLY A 57 -29.24 2.75 -10.36
CA GLY A 57 -28.23 3.44 -9.55
C GLY A 57 -26.99 2.58 -9.25
N PRO A 58 -26.02 3.14 -8.50
CA PRO A 58 -24.85 2.40 -8.04
C PRO A 58 -25.24 1.31 -7.02
N THR A 59 -24.49 0.21 -6.99
CA THR A 59 -24.72 -0.91 -6.07
C THR A 59 -24.45 -0.57 -4.61
N THR A 60 -23.57 0.42 -4.36
CA THR A 60 -23.32 0.95 -3.02
C THR A 60 -24.14 2.24 -2.86
N PRO A 61 -25.07 2.30 -1.89
CA PRO A 61 -25.83 3.52 -1.63
C PRO A 61 -24.91 4.69 -1.32
N ILE A 62 -25.09 5.81 -2.02
CA ILE A 62 -24.38 7.05 -1.72
C ILE A 62 -25.13 7.71 -0.55
N PRO A 63 -24.50 7.91 0.62
CA PRO A 63 -25.19 8.38 1.82
C PRO A 63 -25.65 9.84 1.73
N VAL A 64 -25.18 10.56 0.71
CA VAL A 64 -25.49 11.97 0.46
C VAL A 64 -26.03 12.16 -0.96
N LYS A 65 -26.93 13.13 -1.14
CA LYS A 65 -27.42 13.54 -2.47
C LYS A 65 -26.40 14.42 -3.21
N ALA A 66 -25.13 14.01 -3.22
CA ALA A 66 -24.08 14.70 -3.95
C ALA A 66 -24.08 14.25 -5.41
N LYS A 67 -24.03 15.22 -6.34
CA LYS A 67 -23.77 14.93 -7.75
C LYS A 67 -22.26 14.77 -7.96
N PRO A 68 -21.81 13.91 -8.90
CA PRO A 68 -20.43 13.92 -9.34
C PRO A 68 -20.01 15.32 -9.78
N SER A 69 -18.74 15.68 -9.55
CA SER A 69 -18.17 16.92 -10.06
C SER A 69 -18.36 16.98 -11.59
N SER A 70 -18.79 18.14 -12.09
CA SER A 70 -18.82 18.40 -13.54
C SER A 70 -17.46 18.80 -14.12
N THR A 71 -16.46 18.99 -13.24
CA THR A 71 -15.12 19.40 -13.61
C THR A 71 -14.21 18.19 -13.56
N ASP A 72 -13.54 17.92 -14.68
CA ASP A 72 -12.49 16.90 -14.74
C ASP A 72 -11.27 17.36 -13.92
N PRO A 73 -10.64 16.47 -13.14
CA PRO A 73 -9.44 16.82 -12.39
C PRO A 73 -8.30 17.16 -13.34
N VAL A 74 -7.60 18.26 -13.05
CA VAL A 74 -6.39 18.66 -13.78
C VAL A 74 -5.26 17.70 -13.41
N ILE A 75 -4.72 17.00 -14.40
CA ILE A 75 -3.52 16.16 -14.24
C ILE A 75 -2.31 17.06 -14.52
N PRO A 76 -1.39 17.26 -13.55
CA PRO A 76 -0.21 18.08 -13.77
C PRO A 76 0.67 17.53 -14.91
N PRO A 77 1.33 18.40 -15.70
CA PRO A 77 2.28 17.95 -16.71
C PRO A 77 3.47 17.27 -16.04
N VAL A 78 4.03 16.27 -16.73
CA VAL A 78 5.19 15.51 -16.28
C VAL A 78 6.31 15.68 -17.29
N THR A 79 7.53 15.87 -16.81
CA THR A 79 8.73 15.98 -17.64
C THR A 79 8.89 14.73 -18.49
N MET A 80 9.27 14.89 -19.76
CA MET A 80 9.58 13.76 -20.63
C MET A 80 10.89 13.09 -20.19
N GLY A 81 10.88 11.77 -19.98
CA GLY A 81 12.07 11.00 -19.63
C GLY A 81 11.80 9.96 -18.54
N GLU A 82 12.88 9.37 -18.05
CA GLU A 82 12.83 8.51 -16.87
C GLU A 82 12.74 9.36 -15.59
N PRO A 83 12.02 8.89 -14.55
CA PRO A 83 11.94 9.61 -13.30
C PRO A 83 13.31 9.68 -12.59
N PRO A 84 13.54 10.67 -11.71
CA PRO A 84 14.78 10.78 -10.95
C PRO A 84 15.01 9.55 -10.06
N VAL A 85 16.28 9.30 -9.72
CA VAL A 85 16.65 8.25 -8.75
C VAL A 85 15.94 8.51 -7.41
N GLY A 86 15.41 7.44 -6.83
CA GLY A 86 14.73 7.45 -5.54
C GLY A 86 15.24 6.38 -4.59
N PHE A 87 14.59 6.29 -3.43
CA PHE A 87 14.97 5.34 -2.38
C PHE A 87 14.82 3.87 -2.79
N ARG A 88 14.03 3.56 -3.82
CA ARG A 88 13.89 2.20 -4.33
C ARG A 88 15.15 1.73 -5.05
N ASP A 89 15.87 2.63 -5.71
CA ASP A 89 17.13 2.30 -6.38
C ASP A 89 18.18 1.86 -5.36
N VAL A 90 18.21 2.50 -4.18
CA VAL A 90 19.05 2.08 -3.05
C VAL A 90 18.65 0.69 -2.56
N LEU A 91 17.36 0.43 -2.38
CA LEU A 91 16.86 -0.88 -1.96
C LEU A 91 17.22 -1.98 -2.96
N LEU A 92 17.07 -1.73 -4.27
CA LEU A 92 17.38 -2.72 -5.29
C LEU A 92 18.88 -3.00 -5.39
N ARG A 93 19.73 -1.99 -5.16
CA ARG A 93 21.19 -2.12 -5.22
C ARG A 93 21.77 -2.78 -3.97
N ASP A 94 21.32 -2.35 -2.80
CA ASP A 94 22.00 -2.65 -1.52
C ASP A 94 21.17 -3.59 -0.60
N GLY A 95 19.97 -3.98 -1.02
CA GLY A 95 19.08 -4.84 -0.25
C GLY A 95 18.43 -4.15 0.96
N PRO A 96 17.60 -4.88 1.74
CA PRO A 96 16.87 -4.33 2.88
C PRO A 96 17.74 -3.67 3.96
N GLU A 97 18.88 -4.27 4.28
CA GLU A 97 19.82 -3.75 5.28
C GLU A 97 20.53 -2.49 4.78
N GLY A 98 20.91 -2.46 3.50
CA GLY A 98 21.47 -1.27 2.85
C GLY A 98 20.48 -0.12 2.82
N PHE A 99 19.23 -0.42 2.50
CA PHE A 99 18.12 0.53 2.57
C PHE A 99 17.95 1.12 3.97
N ALA A 100 17.86 0.29 5.02
CA ALA A 100 17.71 0.75 6.39
C ALA A 100 18.89 1.66 6.83
N LYS A 101 20.12 1.31 6.47
CA LYS A 101 21.31 2.15 6.72
C LYS A 101 21.22 3.50 6.00
N ALA A 102 20.77 3.51 4.74
CA ALA A 102 20.60 4.74 3.99
C ALA A 102 19.52 5.65 4.59
N VAL A 103 18.41 5.08 5.08
CA VAL A 103 17.36 5.80 5.80
C VAL A 103 17.91 6.42 7.08
N ARG A 104 18.66 5.66 7.88
CA ARG A 104 19.28 6.17 9.13
C ARG A 104 20.32 7.26 8.88
N ALA A 105 21.06 7.16 7.78
CA ALA A 105 22.10 8.10 7.39
C ALA A 105 21.56 9.36 6.69
N HIS A 106 20.29 9.36 6.28
CA HIS A 106 19.67 10.50 5.62
C HIS A 106 19.68 11.73 6.54
N ARG A 107 20.08 12.88 5.99
CA ARG A 107 20.03 14.15 6.69
C ARG A 107 18.72 14.84 6.39
N GLY A 108 18.00 15.24 7.43
CA GLY A 108 16.67 15.79 7.28
C GLY A 108 15.61 14.72 7.54
N LEU A 109 14.40 15.06 7.14
CA LEU A 109 13.23 14.33 7.57
C LEU A 109 12.58 13.60 6.41
N LEU A 110 12.50 12.28 6.50
CA LEU A 110 11.82 11.52 5.47
C LEU A 110 10.32 11.48 5.69
N LEU A 111 9.59 11.47 4.57
CA LEU A 111 8.15 11.40 4.52
C LEU A 111 7.71 10.11 3.82
N MET A 112 6.72 9.43 4.39
CA MET A 112 5.96 8.39 3.72
C MET A 112 4.57 8.93 3.35
N ASP A 113 4.20 8.83 2.08
CA ASP A 113 2.86 9.25 1.64
C ASP A 113 1.84 8.11 1.80
N THR A 114 0.75 8.35 2.53
CA THR A 114 -0.36 7.41 2.73
C THR A 114 -1.55 7.67 1.81
N THR A 115 -1.46 8.65 0.92
CA THR A 115 -2.57 9.10 0.04
C THR A 115 -3.17 7.95 -0.78
N PHE A 116 -2.34 6.97 -1.17
CA PHE A 116 -2.75 5.84 -2.01
C PHE A 116 -3.38 4.69 -1.21
N ARG A 117 -3.35 4.73 0.14
CA ARG A 117 -3.83 3.66 1.02
C ARG A 117 -4.62 4.19 2.22
N ASP A 118 -3.94 4.63 3.28
CA ASP A 118 -4.60 4.90 4.57
C ASP A 118 -5.48 6.15 4.52
N ALA A 119 -5.07 7.19 3.79
CA ALA A 119 -5.80 8.44 3.76
C ALA A 119 -7.24 8.27 3.25
N HIS A 120 -7.41 7.58 2.12
CA HIS A 120 -8.73 7.29 1.59
C HIS A 120 -9.44 6.14 2.30
N GLN A 121 -8.70 5.25 2.98
CA GLN A 121 -9.29 4.27 3.89
C GLN A 121 -10.03 4.98 5.05
N SER A 122 -9.42 6.03 5.61
CA SER A 122 -10.01 6.85 6.67
C SER A 122 -11.12 7.78 6.20
N LEU A 123 -10.91 8.50 5.08
CA LEU A 123 -11.80 9.58 4.66
C LEU A 123 -12.91 9.12 3.71
N LEU A 124 -12.62 8.15 2.85
CA LEU A 124 -13.46 7.78 1.70
C LEU A 124 -13.81 6.29 1.71
N ALA A 125 -13.80 5.66 2.89
CA ALA A 125 -14.10 4.25 3.08
C ALA A 125 -13.34 3.34 2.10
N THR A 126 -12.08 3.66 1.80
CA THR A 126 -11.21 2.89 0.90
C THR A 126 -11.68 2.84 -0.57
N ARG A 127 -12.53 3.78 -1.01
CA ARG A 127 -13.19 3.71 -2.34
C ARG A 127 -12.43 4.37 -3.49
N VAL A 128 -11.20 4.85 -3.27
CA VAL A 128 -10.38 5.40 -4.36
C VAL A 128 -9.96 4.29 -5.32
N ARG A 129 -10.17 4.55 -6.61
CA ARG A 129 -10.07 3.56 -7.69
C ARG A 129 -8.70 3.55 -8.33
N THR A 130 -8.33 2.41 -8.90
CA THR A 130 -7.07 2.24 -9.66
C THR A 130 -6.98 3.27 -10.79
N HIS A 131 -8.11 3.62 -11.41
CA HIS A 131 -8.19 4.61 -12.48
C HIS A 131 -7.60 5.97 -12.07
N ASP A 132 -7.97 6.48 -10.90
CA ASP A 132 -7.56 7.81 -10.44
C ASP A 132 -6.11 7.81 -9.93
N LEU A 133 -5.72 6.76 -9.19
CA LEU A 133 -4.34 6.60 -8.72
C LEU A 133 -3.34 6.54 -9.89
N LYS A 134 -3.67 5.83 -10.97
CA LYS A 134 -2.81 5.74 -12.16
C LYS A 134 -2.61 7.07 -12.86
N LYS A 135 -3.64 7.92 -12.91
CA LYS A 135 -3.58 9.22 -13.60
C LYS A 135 -2.51 10.13 -13.00
N ILE A 136 -2.37 10.11 -11.67
CA ILE A 136 -1.40 10.96 -10.97
C ILE A 136 -0.04 10.29 -10.74
N SER A 137 0.05 8.96 -10.90
CA SER A 137 1.26 8.18 -10.62
C SER A 137 2.53 8.68 -11.33
N PRO A 138 2.52 9.02 -12.64
CA PRO A 138 3.72 9.57 -13.29
C PRO A 138 4.22 10.86 -12.63
N PHE A 139 3.30 11.73 -12.18
CA PHE A 139 3.67 12.97 -11.48
C PHE A 139 4.32 12.68 -10.13
N VAL A 140 3.79 11.71 -9.37
CA VAL A 140 4.38 11.25 -8.10
C VAL A 140 5.80 10.73 -8.34
N SER A 141 5.99 9.86 -9.33
CA SER A 141 7.31 9.29 -9.64
C SER A 141 8.34 10.38 -9.98
N HIS A 142 7.95 11.45 -10.66
CA HIS A 142 8.88 12.51 -11.09
C HIS A 142 9.13 13.60 -10.04
N ASN A 143 8.14 13.91 -9.19
CA ASN A 143 8.18 15.09 -8.31
C ASN A 143 8.25 14.74 -6.82
N PHE A 144 8.04 13.47 -6.47
CA PHE A 144 8.09 12.96 -5.10
C PHE A 144 9.11 11.82 -4.97
N ASN A 145 10.20 11.87 -5.74
CA ASN A 145 11.25 10.85 -5.75
C ASN A 145 12.02 10.75 -4.41
N ASN A 146 11.96 11.79 -3.58
CA ASN A 146 12.58 11.84 -2.24
C ASN A 146 11.75 11.16 -1.15
N LEU A 147 10.53 10.69 -1.44
CA LEU A 147 9.73 9.95 -0.45
C LEU A 147 10.48 8.70 0.02
N PHE A 148 10.41 8.43 1.32
CA PHE A 148 10.88 7.17 1.89
C PHE A 148 10.15 5.99 1.27
N SER A 149 8.82 6.09 1.19
CA SER A 149 7.97 5.14 0.51
C SER A 149 6.61 5.74 0.19
N LEU A 150 5.87 5.07 -0.69
CA LEU A 150 4.47 5.32 -0.98
C LEU A 150 3.66 4.14 -0.44
N GLU A 151 2.85 4.38 0.58
CA GLU A 151 1.94 3.37 1.09
C GLU A 151 0.72 3.27 0.18
N ASN A 152 0.61 2.16 -0.55
CA ASN A 152 -0.39 2.02 -1.61
C ASN A 152 -1.14 0.68 -1.59
N TRP A 153 -0.91 -0.16 -0.57
CA TRP A 153 -1.45 -1.52 -0.54
C TRP A 153 -1.61 -2.08 0.88
N GLY A 154 -2.26 -3.23 0.99
CA GLY A 154 -2.60 -3.82 2.29
C GLY A 154 -3.76 -3.10 2.98
N GLY A 155 -3.92 -3.33 4.28
CA GLY A 155 -5.11 -2.88 5.00
C GLY A 155 -6.41 -3.36 4.33
N ALA A 156 -7.42 -2.49 4.25
CA ALA A 156 -8.70 -2.80 3.60
C ALA A 156 -8.67 -2.68 2.06
N THR A 157 -7.56 -2.24 1.46
CA THR A 157 -7.55 -2.01 0.00
C THR A 157 -7.72 -3.31 -0.79
N PHE A 158 -7.22 -4.43 -0.26
CA PHE A 158 -7.26 -5.72 -0.92
C PHE A 158 -8.70 -6.24 -1.06
N ASP A 159 -9.45 -6.29 0.04
CA ASP A 159 -10.84 -6.77 0.03
C ASP A 159 -11.77 -5.77 -0.66
N VAL A 160 -11.61 -4.47 -0.41
CA VAL A 160 -12.48 -3.43 -0.97
C VAL A 160 -12.35 -3.35 -2.49
N ALA A 161 -11.14 -3.50 -3.04
CA ALA A 161 -10.94 -3.52 -4.49
C ALA A 161 -11.80 -4.61 -5.14
N MET A 162 -11.76 -5.83 -4.62
CA MET A 162 -12.53 -6.94 -5.18
C MET A 162 -14.03 -6.82 -4.87
N ARG A 163 -14.38 -6.51 -3.62
CA ARG A 163 -15.75 -6.56 -3.12
C ARG A 163 -16.61 -5.39 -3.60
N PHE A 164 -16.07 -4.18 -3.61
CA PHE A 164 -16.85 -2.96 -3.84
C PHE A 164 -16.45 -2.22 -5.11
N LEU A 165 -15.19 -2.32 -5.55
CA LEU A 165 -14.72 -1.62 -6.76
C LEU A 165 -14.77 -2.51 -8.01
N SER A 166 -14.95 -3.82 -7.85
CA SER A 166 -14.86 -4.81 -8.94
C SER A 166 -13.52 -4.72 -9.69
N GLU A 167 -12.45 -4.46 -8.94
CA GLU A 167 -11.07 -4.32 -9.43
C GLU A 167 -10.18 -5.40 -8.80
N CYS A 168 -9.13 -5.80 -9.51
CA CYS A 168 -8.13 -6.72 -8.97
C CYS A 168 -7.02 -5.93 -8.25
N PRO A 169 -6.79 -6.13 -6.95
CA PRO A 169 -5.75 -5.42 -6.22
C PRO A 169 -4.36 -5.74 -6.79
N TRP A 170 -4.10 -6.98 -7.24
CA TRP A 170 -2.81 -7.37 -7.85
C TRP A 170 -2.52 -6.57 -9.11
N LYS A 171 -3.53 -6.38 -9.95
CA LYS A 171 -3.40 -5.55 -11.15
C LYS A 171 -3.14 -4.09 -10.78
N ARG A 172 -3.77 -3.56 -9.72
CA ARG A 172 -3.47 -2.24 -9.19
C ARG A 172 -1.99 -2.13 -8.81
N LEU A 173 -1.45 -3.09 -8.06
CA LEU A 173 -0.04 -3.11 -7.66
C LEU A 173 0.89 -3.08 -8.89
N GLN A 174 0.70 -3.99 -9.84
CA GLN A 174 1.50 -4.09 -11.05
C GLN A 174 1.45 -2.81 -11.91
N GLU A 175 0.25 -2.26 -12.13
CA GLU A 175 0.07 -1.07 -12.94
C GLU A 175 0.67 0.18 -12.27
N LEU A 176 0.53 0.32 -10.95
CA LEU A 176 1.18 1.40 -10.21
C LEU A 176 2.70 1.22 -10.19
N ARG A 177 3.20 -0.01 -10.05
CA ARG A 177 4.63 -0.30 -10.01
C ARG A 177 5.33 0.12 -11.29
N ALA A 178 4.69 -0.13 -12.43
CA ALA A 178 5.18 0.25 -13.75
C ALA A 178 5.25 1.78 -13.94
N LEU A 179 4.33 2.54 -13.34
CA LEU A 179 4.31 4.01 -13.40
C LEU A 179 5.18 4.67 -12.32
N ILE A 180 5.44 3.90 -11.27
CA ILE A 180 6.13 4.12 -9.99
C ILE A 180 7.65 3.96 -9.85
N PRO A 181 8.50 3.68 -10.84
CA PRO A 181 9.60 2.71 -10.69
C PRO A 181 10.67 3.02 -9.61
N ASN A 182 10.78 4.26 -9.14
CA ASN A 182 11.85 4.80 -8.28
C ASN A 182 11.49 4.97 -6.79
N VAL A 183 10.20 4.95 -6.39
CA VAL A 183 9.78 5.10 -4.97
C VAL A 183 9.42 3.72 -4.39
N PRO A 184 9.90 3.35 -3.18
CA PRO A 184 9.54 2.09 -2.55
C PRO A 184 8.04 2.00 -2.31
N PHE A 185 7.45 0.83 -2.58
CA PHE A 185 6.04 0.59 -2.24
C PHE A 185 5.93 -0.05 -0.87
N GLN A 186 5.04 0.50 -0.05
CA GLN A 186 4.79 0.01 1.30
C GLN A 186 3.36 -0.51 1.45
N MET A 187 3.23 -1.58 2.23
CA MET A 187 1.94 -2.12 2.65
C MET A 187 1.84 -2.32 4.15
N LEU A 188 0.60 -2.25 4.64
CA LEU A 188 0.24 -2.70 5.99
C LEU A 188 -0.14 -4.19 5.97
N LEU A 189 0.60 -5.00 6.73
CA LEU A 189 0.44 -6.45 6.85
C LEU A 189 0.08 -6.83 8.29
N ARG A 190 -1.03 -7.56 8.48
CA ARG A 190 -1.35 -8.17 9.78
C ARG A 190 -0.59 -9.48 9.90
N GLY A 191 0.29 -9.61 10.90
CA GLY A 191 1.31 -10.67 10.96
C GLY A 191 0.78 -12.09 10.73
N ALA A 192 -0.29 -12.49 11.43
CA ALA A 192 -0.85 -13.84 11.35
C ALA A 192 -1.86 -14.06 10.20
N ASN A 193 -2.32 -13.01 9.52
CA ASN A 193 -3.46 -13.13 8.59
C ASN A 193 -3.24 -12.41 7.25
N ALA A 194 -2.07 -11.81 7.04
CA ALA A 194 -1.75 -10.94 5.92
C ALA A 194 -2.78 -9.80 5.74
N VAL A 195 -3.72 -9.96 4.82
CA VAL A 195 -4.79 -9.00 4.47
C VAL A 195 -6.19 -9.59 4.63
N GLY A 196 -6.31 -10.78 5.20
CA GLY A 196 -7.58 -11.48 5.37
C GLY A 196 -8.20 -11.33 6.76
N TYR A 197 -9.44 -11.81 6.89
CA TYR A 197 -10.26 -11.66 8.10
C TYR A 197 -10.38 -12.95 8.92
N THR A 198 -9.82 -14.06 8.46
CA THR A 198 -9.85 -15.36 9.15
C THR A 198 -8.43 -15.85 9.42
N ASN A 199 -8.29 -16.87 10.26
CA ASN A 199 -7.00 -17.53 10.45
C ASN A 199 -6.59 -18.29 9.19
N TYR A 200 -5.31 -18.21 8.86
CA TYR A 200 -4.70 -18.96 7.77
C TYR A 200 -3.52 -19.75 8.32
N PRO A 201 -3.22 -20.92 7.74
CA PRO A 201 -1.98 -21.60 8.04
C PRO A 201 -0.78 -20.77 7.59
N ASP A 202 0.35 -20.90 8.29
CA ASP A 202 1.57 -20.11 8.08
C ASP A 202 1.99 -20.04 6.61
N ASN A 203 1.94 -21.16 5.89
CA ASN A 203 2.30 -21.24 4.48
C ASN A 203 1.51 -20.28 3.58
N ALA A 204 0.28 -19.92 3.94
CA ALA A 204 -0.50 -18.93 3.21
C ALA A 204 0.06 -17.51 3.38
N VAL A 205 0.56 -17.17 4.58
CA VAL A 205 1.19 -15.87 4.86
C VAL A 205 2.53 -15.75 4.14
N PHE A 206 3.34 -16.81 4.16
CA PHE A 206 4.59 -16.88 3.39
C PHE A 206 4.33 -16.72 1.89
N LYS A 207 3.39 -17.49 1.32
CA LYS A 207 3.08 -17.40 -0.11
C LYS A 207 2.52 -16.02 -0.49
N PHE A 208 1.72 -15.41 0.38
CA PHE A 208 1.21 -14.06 0.16
C PHE A 208 2.36 -13.04 0.07
N CYS A 209 3.32 -13.09 0.99
CA CYS A 209 4.45 -12.15 1.00
C CYS A 209 5.37 -12.35 -0.21
N GLU A 210 5.65 -13.60 -0.58
CA GLU A 210 6.41 -13.96 -1.79
C GLU A 210 5.76 -13.33 -3.04
N VAL A 211 4.46 -13.59 -3.26
CA VAL A 211 3.75 -13.06 -4.42
C VAL A 211 3.62 -11.54 -4.37
N ALA A 212 3.44 -10.94 -3.18
CA ALA A 212 3.46 -9.48 -3.02
C ALA A 212 4.80 -8.87 -3.47
N LYS A 213 5.92 -9.48 -3.05
CA LYS A 213 7.26 -9.02 -3.43
C LYS A 213 7.51 -9.18 -4.94
N GLU A 214 7.15 -10.32 -5.52
CA GLU A 214 7.23 -10.58 -6.97
C GLU A 214 6.48 -9.53 -7.80
N ASN A 215 5.37 -9.01 -7.27
CA ASN A 215 4.54 -8.00 -7.93
C ASN A 215 4.98 -6.56 -7.66
N GLY A 216 6.07 -6.35 -6.91
CA GLY A 216 6.70 -5.04 -6.71
C GLY A 216 6.40 -4.36 -5.39
N MET A 217 5.92 -5.09 -4.37
CA MET A 217 5.90 -4.61 -2.99
C MET A 217 7.31 -4.58 -2.42
N ASP A 218 7.68 -3.52 -1.70
CA ASP A 218 9.05 -3.33 -1.21
C ASP A 218 9.16 -3.42 0.31
N ILE A 219 8.24 -2.77 1.03
CA ILE A 219 8.25 -2.62 2.49
C ILE A 219 6.97 -3.21 3.09
N PHE A 220 7.14 -4.08 4.08
CA PHE A 220 6.06 -4.73 4.81
C PHE A 220 6.02 -4.19 6.23
N ARG A 221 5.04 -3.33 6.53
CA ARG A 221 4.74 -2.87 7.88
C ARG A 221 3.94 -3.96 8.59
N VAL A 222 4.62 -4.77 9.42
CA VAL A 222 4.05 -5.91 10.13
C VAL A 222 3.56 -5.49 11.50
N PHE A 223 2.27 -5.67 11.77
CA PHE A 223 1.69 -5.40 13.09
C PHE A 223 0.78 -6.54 13.55
N ASP A 224 0.52 -6.57 14.86
CA ASP A 224 -0.55 -7.36 15.46
C ASP A 224 -1.51 -6.45 16.24
N SER A 225 -2.80 -6.75 16.16
CA SER A 225 -3.86 -5.95 16.80
C SER A 225 -3.77 -5.87 18.32
N LEU A 226 -3.04 -6.78 18.96
CA LEU A 226 -2.83 -6.86 20.40
C LEU A 226 -1.36 -6.68 20.79
N ASN A 227 -0.49 -6.30 19.85
CA ASN A 227 0.97 -6.39 20.00
C ASN A 227 1.42 -7.80 20.43
N TYR A 228 0.73 -8.85 19.98
CA TYR A 228 1.08 -10.22 20.32
C TYR A 228 2.29 -10.67 19.50
N LEU A 229 3.44 -10.74 20.16
CA LEU A 229 4.74 -10.97 19.54
C LEU A 229 4.78 -12.21 18.62
N PRO A 230 4.26 -13.40 18.98
CA PRO A 230 4.34 -14.57 18.08
C PRO A 230 3.71 -14.33 16.71
N ASN A 231 2.58 -13.60 16.63
CA ASN A 231 1.95 -13.26 15.36
C ASN A 231 2.81 -12.29 14.54
N MET A 232 3.47 -11.35 15.21
CA MET A 232 4.36 -10.40 14.55
C MET A 232 5.60 -11.10 13.99
N LEU A 233 6.21 -12.00 14.77
CA LEU A 233 7.39 -12.77 14.35
C LEU A 233 7.11 -13.59 13.07
N LEU A 234 5.96 -14.27 13.00
CA LEU A 234 5.55 -15.01 11.80
C LEU A 234 5.48 -14.09 10.56
N GLY A 235 4.84 -12.92 10.70
CA GLY A 235 4.72 -11.97 9.60
C GLY A 235 6.06 -11.35 9.19
N MET A 236 6.93 -11.08 10.16
CA MET A 236 8.29 -10.58 9.93
C MET A 236 9.12 -11.61 9.18
N GLU A 237 9.06 -12.87 9.61
CA GLU A 237 9.76 -13.98 8.95
C GLU A 237 9.25 -14.17 7.51
N ALA A 238 7.93 -14.17 7.30
CA ALA A 238 7.34 -14.30 5.97
C ALA A 238 7.74 -13.16 5.02
N ALA A 239 7.75 -11.91 5.50
CA ALA A 239 8.15 -10.75 4.72
C ALA A 239 9.67 -10.74 4.42
N GLY A 240 10.49 -11.10 5.41
CA GLY A 240 11.95 -11.21 5.27
C GLY A 240 12.35 -12.34 4.32
N ALA A 241 11.71 -13.50 4.43
CA ALA A 241 11.94 -14.65 3.54
C ALA A 241 11.59 -14.34 2.08
N ALA A 242 10.60 -13.46 1.85
CA ALA A 242 10.29 -12.97 0.50
C ALA A 242 11.35 -11.99 -0.05
N GLY A 243 12.26 -11.47 0.78
CA GLY A 243 13.23 -10.44 0.42
C GLY A 243 12.70 -9.01 0.54
N GLY A 244 11.65 -8.80 1.34
CA GLY A 244 11.08 -7.48 1.63
C GLY A 244 11.79 -6.76 2.77
N VAL A 245 11.66 -5.43 2.82
CA VAL A 245 12.03 -4.65 4.01
C VAL A 245 10.99 -4.91 5.09
N VAL A 246 11.43 -5.52 6.18
CA VAL A 246 10.62 -5.75 7.39
C VAL A 246 10.59 -4.48 8.25
N GLU A 247 9.40 -3.89 8.39
CA GLU A 247 9.12 -2.82 9.33
C GLU A 247 8.17 -3.34 10.41
N ALA A 248 8.70 -3.70 11.58
CA ALA A 248 7.90 -4.14 12.72
C ALA A 248 7.23 -2.94 13.40
N ALA A 249 5.90 -2.99 13.53
CA ALA A 249 5.09 -1.90 14.04
C ALA A 249 4.48 -2.21 15.40
N ILE A 250 4.79 -1.35 16.38
CA ILE A 250 4.19 -1.37 17.71
C ILE A 250 2.92 -0.52 17.69
N SER A 251 1.77 -1.15 17.94
CA SER A 251 0.50 -0.43 18.07
C SER A 251 0.50 0.37 19.37
N TYR A 252 0.39 1.69 19.27
CA TYR A 252 0.39 2.60 20.41
C TYR A 252 -1.00 2.72 21.02
N THR A 253 -1.06 2.72 22.35
CA THR A 253 -2.27 2.97 23.14
C THR A 253 -1.93 3.57 24.50
N GLY A 254 -2.94 4.14 25.16
CA GLY A 254 -2.75 4.79 26.46
C GLY A 254 -2.00 6.11 26.31
N ASP A 255 -1.15 6.42 27.29
CA ASP A 255 -0.37 7.65 27.34
C ASP A 255 0.94 7.41 28.10
N VAL A 256 2.07 7.34 27.39
CA VAL A 256 3.39 7.08 28.00
C VAL A 256 3.86 8.20 28.93
N SER A 257 3.30 9.40 28.79
CA SER A 257 3.61 10.56 29.63
C SER A 257 2.84 10.56 30.96
N ASP A 258 1.78 9.75 31.08
CA ASP A 258 0.93 9.69 32.26
C ASP A 258 1.41 8.60 33.24
N PRO A 259 1.99 8.97 34.39
CA PRO A 259 2.53 8.00 35.36
C PRO A 259 1.44 7.15 36.02
N MET A 260 0.16 7.55 35.94
CA MET A 260 -0.96 6.78 36.49
C MET A 260 -1.36 5.63 35.56
N ARG A 261 -0.96 5.65 34.29
CA ARG A 261 -1.30 4.62 33.28
C ARG A 261 -0.19 3.57 33.14
N GLN A 262 -0.07 2.71 34.15
CA GLN A 262 1.07 1.79 34.25
C GLN A 262 1.04 0.58 33.28
N LYS A 263 -0.12 0.21 32.73
CA LYS A 263 -0.23 -1.00 31.88
C LYS A 263 0.56 -0.88 30.56
N TYR A 264 0.47 0.28 29.91
CA TYR A 264 1.16 0.57 28.65
C TYR A 264 2.17 1.69 28.88
N SER A 265 3.12 1.42 29.77
CA SER A 265 4.18 2.34 30.18
C SER A 265 5.29 2.44 29.13
N LEU A 266 6.21 3.39 29.30
CA LEU A 266 7.42 3.48 28.48
C LEU A 266 8.20 2.15 28.45
N GLU A 267 8.35 1.50 29.60
CA GLU A 267 9.05 0.21 29.73
C GLU A 267 8.37 -0.91 28.92
N TYR A 268 7.04 -0.92 28.85
CA TYR A 268 6.31 -1.87 28.01
C TYR A 268 6.72 -1.73 26.54
N TYR A 269 6.76 -0.50 26.03
CA TYR A 269 7.14 -0.22 24.64
C TYR A 269 8.61 -0.55 24.37
N LEU A 270 9.51 -0.22 25.29
CA LEU A 270 10.94 -0.53 25.15
C LEU A 270 11.22 -2.04 25.13
N LYS A 271 10.57 -2.82 25.99
CA LYS A 271 10.69 -4.29 25.98
C LYS A 271 10.19 -4.89 24.67
N LEU A 272 9.04 -4.44 24.19
CA LEU A 272 8.51 -4.93 22.92
C LEU A 272 9.44 -4.55 21.75
N ALA A 273 9.96 -3.33 21.72
CA ALA A 273 10.93 -2.90 20.72
C ALA A 273 12.21 -3.76 20.75
N GLU A 274 12.72 -4.09 21.93
CA GLU A 274 13.89 -4.96 22.09
C GLU A 274 13.67 -6.35 21.48
N GLU A 275 12.50 -6.94 21.71
CA GLU A 275 12.12 -8.23 21.11
C GLU A 275 12.05 -8.15 19.58
N LEU A 276 11.49 -7.08 19.02
CA LEU A 276 11.36 -6.87 17.56
C LEU A 276 12.71 -6.58 16.89
N VAL A 277 13.58 -5.81 17.55
CA VAL A 277 14.96 -5.56 17.08
C VAL A 277 15.78 -6.85 17.13
N ARG A 278 15.67 -7.63 18.21
CA ARG A 278 16.32 -8.95 18.32
C ARG A 278 15.84 -9.93 17.25
N ALA A 279 14.57 -9.83 16.85
CA ALA A 279 13.99 -10.61 15.76
C ALA A 279 14.41 -10.13 14.35
N GLY A 280 15.20 -9.07 14.24
CA GLY A 280 15.77 -8.62 12.96
C GLY A 280 14.86 -7.68 12.16
N THR A 281 14.06 -6.84 12.82
CA THR A 281 13.38 -5.76 12.09
C THR A 281 14.40 -4.80 11.46
N HIS A 282 14.18 -4.40 10.21
CA HIS A 282 15.04 -3.40 9.55
C HIS A 282 14.68 -1.99 9.99
N ILE A 283 13.40 -1.75 10.28
CA ILE A 283 12.85 -0.45 10.69
C ILE A 283 11.87 -0.71 11.83
N LEU A 284 11.87 0.14 12.85
CA LEU A 284 10.90 0.08 13.94
C LEU A 284 9.83 1.15 13.74
N CYS A 285 8.56 0.75 13.68
CA CYS A 285 7.45 1.67 13.55
C CYS A 285 6.66 1.83 14.86
N ILE A 286 6.32 3.07 15.21
CA ILE A 286 5.28 3.37 16.21
C ILE A 286 3.99 3.63 15.44
N LYS A 287 3.00 2.74 15.58
CA LYS A 287 1.70 2.85 14.91
C LYS A 287 0.63 3.34 15.88
N ASP A 288 0.36 4.63 15.87
CA ASP A 288 -0.78 5.22 16.58
C ASP A 288 -2.02 5.26 15.68
N MET A 289 -2.76 4.15 15.66
CA MET A 289 -3.96 3.98 14.84
C MET A 289 -5.15 4.87 15.24
N ALA A 290 -5.12 5.48 16.42
CA ALA A 290 -6.25 6.23 16.96
C ALA A 290 -6.01 7.75 17.04
N GLY A 291 -4.78 8.21 16.81
CA GLY A 291 -4.43 9.63 16.95
C GLY A 291 -4.32 10.05 18.42
N LEU A 292 -3.73 9.20 19.26
CA LEU A 292 -3.51 9.41 20.70
C LEU A 292 -2.19 10.12 21.01
N LEU A 293 -1.24 10.12 20.08
CA LEU A 293 0.06 10.75 20.29
C LEU A 293 -0.10 12.27 20.43
N LYS A 294 0.56 12.78 21.46
CA LYS A 294 0.72 14.21 21.76
C LYS A 294 2.19 14.60 21.54
N PRO A 295 2.56 15.89 21.58
CA PRO A 295 3.96 16.31 21.49
C PRO A 295 4.91 15.65 22.52
N ASP A 296 4.38 15.16 23.64
CA ASP A 296 5.13 14.38 24.63
C ASP A 296 5.56 12.99 24.14
N ALA A 297 5.08 12.55 22.97
CA ALA A 297 5.56 11.33 22.27
C ALA A 297 7.07 11.34 22.03
N ARG A 298 7.70 12.53 22.03
CA ARG A 298 9.17 12.70 22.06
C ARG A 298 9.85 11.86 23.14
N LEU A 299 9.18 11.61 24.29
CA LEU A 299 9.69 10.77 25.36
C LEU A 299 9.95 9.33 24.87
N LEU A 300 8.97 8.74 24.17
CA LEU A 300 9.09 7.39 23.63
C LEU A 300 10.13 7.35 22.50
N VAL A 301 10.12 8.33 21.60
CA VAL A 301 11.08 8.39 20.49
C VAL A 301 12.51 8.53 20.98
N ASN A 302 12.78 9.44 21.94
CA ASN A 302 14.10 9.59 22.53
C ASN A 302 14.58 8.30 23.19
N ALA A 303 13.73 7.66 24.00
CA ALA A 303 14.10 6.42 24.68
C ALA A 303 14.39 5.28 23.70
N LEU A 304 13.63 5.17 22.61
CA LEU A 304 13.89 4.21 21.54
C LEU A 304 15.17 4.52 20.79
N ARG A 305 15.44 5.80 20.49
CA ARG A 305 16.67 6.22 19.82
C ARG A 305 17.90 5.94 20.68
N ASP A 306 17.85 6.23 21.98
CA ASP A 306 18.94 5.96 22.92
C ASP A 306 19.23 4.45 23.02
N ARG A 307 18.17 3.63 23.02
CA ARG A 307 18.29 2.16 23.11
C ARG A 307 18.76 1.52 21.79
N PHE A 308 18.33 2.07 20.65
CA PHE A 308 18.57 1.53 19.31
C PHE A 308 19.08 2.63 18.36
N PRO A 309 20.35 3.08 18.53
CA PRO A 309 20.88 4.22 17.78
C PRO A 309 20.94 4.01 16.26
N ASP A 310 21.10 2.75 15.83
CA ASP A 310 21.30 2.39 14.42
C ASP A 310 20.02 1.96 13.70
N VAL A 311 18.93 1.71 14.44
CA VAL A 311 17.66 1.26 13.85
C VAL A 311 16.85 2.48 13.43
N PRO A 312 16.40 2.57 12.16
CA PRO A 312 15.48 3.61 11.74
C PRO A 312 14.16 3.55 12.50
N ILE A 313 13.64 4.72 12.91
CA ILE A 313 12.38 4.88 13.61
C ILE A 313 11.38 5.58 12.68
N HIS A 314 10.27 4.90 12.41
CA HIS A 314 9.13 5.39 11.66
C HIS A 314 7.97 5.69 12.61
N VAL A 315 7.33 6.84 12.47
CA VAL A 315 6.15 7.19 13.29
C VAL A 315 4.92 7.40 12.40
N HIS A 316 3.88 6.63 12.68
CA HIS A 316 2.56 6.73 12.08
C HIS A 316 1.56 7.24 13.12
N THR A 317 0.75 8.23 12.75
CA THR A 317 -0.41 8.68 13.54
C THR A 317 -1.58 9.06 12.63
N HIS A 318 -2.73 9.31 13.25
CA HIS A 318 -3.89 9.94 12.65
C HIS A 318 -4.09 11.33 13.29
N ASP A 319 -4.58 12.29 12.51
CA ASP A 319 -4.84 13.65 12.97
C ASP A 319 -6.22 13.82 13.63
N THR A 320 -6.77 12.73 14.18
CA THR A 320 -8.16 12.66 14.68
C THR A 320 -8.42 13.67 15.78
N ALA A 321 -7.42 13.90 16.64
CA ALA A 321 -7.47 14.87 17.73
C ALA A 321 -7.03 16.29 17.32
N GLY A 322 -6.64 16.50 16.05
CA GLY A 322 -6.08 17.76 15.56
C GLY A 322 -4.68 18.09 16.10
N ALA A 323 -3.99 17.11 16.69
CA ALA A 323 -2.66 17.26 17.28
C ALA A 323 -1.56 16.53 16.48
N GLY A 324 -1.91 15.90 15.36
CA GLY A 324 -1.03 15.01 14.61
C GLY A 324 0.20 15.72 14.04
N VAL A 325 0.03 16.91 13.43
CA VAL A 325 1.16 17.71 12.94
C VAL A 325 2.13 18.05 14.08
N ALA A 326 1.61 18.53 15.22
CA ALA A 326 2.43 18.88 16.37
C ALA A 326 3.16 17.65 16.97
N ALA A 327 2.48 16.51 17.04
CA ALA A 327 3.08 15.26 17.50
C ALA A 327 4.19 14.76 16.56
N MET A 328 3.97 14.81 15.24
CA MET A 328 4.98 14.40 14.25
C MET A 328 6.20 15.32 14.22
N LEU A 329 6.02 16.63 14.41
CA LEU A 329 7.13 17.59 14.57
C LEU A 329 7.92 17.31 15.85
N ALA A 330 7.25 17.07 16.97
CA ALA A 330 7.93 16.71 18.21
C ALA A 330 8.71 15.39 18.10
N CYS A 331 8.16 14.41 17.36
CA CYS A 331 8.87 13.16 17.09
C CYS A 331 10.07 13.41 16.16
N ALA A 332 9.96 14.29 15.17
CA ALA A 332 11.06 14.71 14.29
C ALA A 332 12.21 15.33 15.09
N GLU A 333 11.91 16.26 15.99
CA GLU A 333 12.89 16.87 16.90
C GLU A 333 13.57 15.84 17.82
N ALA A 334 12.85 14.76 18.18
CA ALA A 334 13.34 13.65 18.99
C ALA A 334 14.17 12.61 18.20
N GLY A 335 14.45 12.86 16.91
CA GLY A 335 15.36 12.03 16.12
C GLY A 335 14.74 10.76 15.53
N ARG A 336 13.43 10.73 15.29
CA ARG A 336 12.84 9.76 14.34
C ARG A 336 13.32 10.05 12.92
N ASP A 337 13.35 9.04 12.06
CA ASP A 337 13.81 9.18 10.67
C ASP A 337 12.64 9.43 9.70
N VAL A 338 11.49 8.78 9.89
CA VAL A 338 10.34 8.81 8.93
C VAL A 338 9.00 9.08 9.62
N VAL A 339 8.09 9.82 8.96
CA VAL A 339 6.69 9.95 9.35
C VAL A 339 5.75 9.71 8.20
N ASP A 340 4.58 9.19 8.55
CA ASP A 340 3.42 9.12 7.69
C ASP A 340 2.75 10.49 7.54
N VAL A 341 2.49 10.89 6.30
CA VAL A 341 1.74 12.09 5.92
C VAL A 341 0.79 11.76 4.77
N ALA A 342 -0.23 12.60 4.58
CA ALA A 342 -1.05 12.58 3.37
C ALA A 342 -1.00 13.93 2.66
N VAL A 343 -1.23 13.95 1.34
CA VAL A 343 -1.38 15.22 0.61
C VAL A 343 -2.54 16.02 1.22
N ASP A 344 -2.43 17.35 1.20
CA ASP A 344 -3.27 18.23 2.03
C ASP A 344 -4.78 18.04 1.83
N SER A 345 -5.21 17.75 0.59
CA SER A 345 -6.63 17.50 0.26
C SER A 345 -7.16 16.16 0.78
N MET A 346 -6.26 15.27 1.22
CA MET A 346 -6.54 13.93 1.75
C MET A 346 -6.00 13.79 3.19
N ALA A 347 -5.62 14.88 3.84
CA ALA A 347 -5.08 14.90 5.19
C ALA A 347 -6.10 15.41 6.23
N GLY A 348 -5.73 15.33 7.51
CA GLY A 348 -6.51 15.84 8.62
C GLY A 348 -7.69 14.94 9.01
N MET A 349 -8.39 15.33 10.08
CA MET A 349 -9.47 14.53 10.68
C MET A 349 -8.98 13.10 10.94
N THR A 350 -9.70 12.09 10.49
CA THR A 350 -9.31 10.68 10.66
C THR A 350 -8.16 10.24 9.74
N SER A 351 -7.64 11.10 8.86
CA SER A 351 -6.48 10.81 8.01
C SER A 351 -5.16 11.13 8.72
N GLN A 352 -4.04 11.00 8.01
CA GLN A 352 -2.72 11.42 8.48
C GLN A 352 -2.60 12.95 8.55
N PRO A 353 -1.59 13.47 9.27
CA PRO A 353 -1.19 14.87 9.22
C PRO A 353 -0.87 15.34 7.79
N SER A 354 -1.07 16.65 7.54
CA SER A 354 -0.82 17.27 6.23
C SER A 354 0.67 17.26 5.87
N MET A 355 0.96 16.74 4.68
CA MET A 355 2.30 16.77 4.08
C MET A 355 2.80 18.20 3.88
N GLY A 356 1.96 19.08 3.33
CA GLY A 356 2.31 20.49 3.10
C GLY A 356 2.63 21.22 4.41
N ALA A 357 1.90 20.94 5.49
CA ALA A 357 2.19 21.48 6.82
C ALA A 357 3.55 20.98 7.34
N MET A 358 3.84 19.68 7.23
CA MET A 358 5.13 19.12 7.64
C MET A 358 6.30 19.72 6.87
N VAL A 359 6.18 19.82 5.53
CA VAL A 359 7.19 20.45 4.67
C VAL A 359 7.38 21.92 5.05
N ALA A 360 6.29 22.68 5.20
CA ALA A 360 6.37 24.11 5.52
C ALA A 360 7.01 24.38 6.89
N CYS A 361 6.68 23.58 7.91
CA CYS A 361 7.20 23.74 9.26
C CYS A 361 8.68 23.36 9.40
N THR A 362 9.18 22.48 8.53
CA THR A 362 10.57 21.97 8.61
C THR A 362 11.52 22.63 7.62
N LYS A 363 10.98 23.38 6.65
CA LYS A 363 11.74 24.12 5.65
C LYS A 363 12.79 25.04 6.27
N GLY A 364 14.04 24.91 5.80
CA GLY A 364 15.18 25.71 6.25
C GLY A 364 15.73 25.31 7.62
N THR A 365 15.23 24.23 8.23
CA THR A 365 15.77 23.65 9.47
C THR A 365 16.67 22.44 9.16
N ASN A 366 17.30 21.86 10.19
CA ASN A 366 18.03 20.60 10.04
C ASN A 366 17.12 19.40 9.71
N LEU A 367 15.79 19.59 9.81
CA LEU A 367 14.76 18.60 9.51
C LEU A 367 14.08 18.86 8.15
N ASP A 368 14.66 19.71 7.30
CA ASP A 368 14.12 19.94 5.95
C ASP A 368 13.90 18.61 5.22
N THR A 369 12.76 18.49 4.55
CA THR A 369 12.32 17.28 3.87
C THR A 369 12.89 17.12 2.46
N GLY A 370 13.60 18.13 1.96
CA GLY A 370 14.32 18.09 0.67
C GLY A 370 13.48 18.52 -0.52
#